data_AF-A0A963L966-F1
#
_entry.id   AF-A0A963L966-F1
#
_cell.length_a   1.000
_cell.length_b   1.000
_cell.length_c   1.000
_cell.angle_alpha   90.00
_cell.angle_beta   90.00
_cell.angle_gamma   90.00
#
_symmetry.space_group_name_H-M   'P 1'
#
loop_
_entity.id
_entity.type
_entity.pdbx_description
1 polymer ?
#
loop_
_entity_poly.entity_id
_entity_poly.type
_entity_poly.pdbx_seq_one_letter_code
_entity_poly.pdbx_strand_id
1 'polypeptide(L)'
;QFGGHAGRHLRTGDVLHLAAPAAGTADVAAAPDTVPSFGHHWDVGVLYGPHGAPDFFTSDDVATFFATDWEVHYNSSRTGVRLIGPKPQWARSDGGEAGLHPSNIHDNAYAIGAIDFTGDMPVILGPDGPSLGGFVCPAVVVDAELWKLGQLRPGDTVRFHRLSLDQALDRSATVEAALATLKQALSAAPADDARAHPTPVILDDPAREDESVPAMVVRQAGDRYLLVEFGPLVLDIELRLRVHVLMQALQARIDAGTLPGIVDMTPGIRSLQLHFDPAKVSRAMLLKVLVEAEAALPAVDDMVVP
;
A
#
# COMPACT_ATOMS: atom_id res chain seq x y z
N GLN A 1 2.48 -21.89 -10.96
CA GLN A 1 1.40 -22.45 -10.13
C GLN A 1 2.04 -22.80 -8.79
N PHE A 2 1.59 -22.18 -7.70
CA PHE A 2 2.23 -22.28 -6.38
C PHE A 2 1.19 -22.51 -5.29
N GLY A 3 1.57 -23.22 -4.23
CA GLY A 3 0.74 -23.41 -3.02
C GLY A 3 -0.56 -24.21 -3.23
N GLY A 4 -1.36 -24.33 -2.16
CA GLY A 4 -2.69 -24.95 -2.19
C GLY A 4 -2.70 -26.41 -2.69
N HIS A 5 -3.86 -26.86 -3.17
CA HIS A 5 -4.00 -28.20 -3.78
C HIS A 5 -3.51 -28.16 -5.23
N ALA A 6 -2.28 -28.62 -5.45
CA ALA A 6 -1.63 -28.67 -6.77
C ALA A 6 -1.58 -27.30 -7.50
N GLY A 7 -1.56 -26.18 -6.77
CA GLY A 7 -1.41 -24.84 -7.36
C GLY A 7 -2.58 -24.36 -8.21
N ARG A 8 -3.80 -24.89 -8.00
CA ARG A 8 -5.02 -24.55 -8.77
C ARG A 8 -6.29 -24.56 -7.93
N HIS A 9 -7.38 -24.03 -8.49
CA HIS A 9 -8.72 -24.24 -7.93
C HIS A 9 -9.08 -25.74 -7.91
N LEU A 10 -9.93 -26.11 -6.94
CA LEU A 10 -10.41 -27.47 -6.79
C LEU A 10 -11.23 -27.90 -8.00
N ARG A 11 -11.13 -29.19 -8.34
CA ARG A 11 -11.84 -29.83 -9.44
C ARG A 11 -12.54 -31.07 -8.93
N THR A 12 -13.58 -31.48 -9.65
CA THR A 12 -14.28 -32.74 -9.40
C THR A 12 -13.30 -33.91 -9.36
N GLY A 13 -13.33 -34.69 -8.27
CA GLY A 13 -12.45 -35.83 -8.04
C GLY A 13 -11.21 -35.54 -7.22
N ASP A 14 -10.92 -34.27 -6.89
CA ASP A 14 -9.84 -33.93 -5.96
C ASP A 14 -10.12 -34.52 -4.56
N VAL A 15 -9.06 -35.01 -3.91
CA VAL A 15 -9.11 -35.56 -2.54
C VAL A 15 -8.23 -34.70 -1.64
N LEU A 16 -8.82 -34.14 -0.60
CA LEU A 16 -8.14 -33.31 0.41
C LEU A 16 -8.01 -34.09 1.72
N HIS A 17 -6.80 -34.18 2.25
CA HIS A 17 -6.55 -34.78 3.55
C HIS A 17 -6.83 -33.77 4.66
N LEU A 18 -7.68 -34.18 5.61
CA LEU A 18 -7.96 -33.39 6.80
C LEU A 18 -6.90 -33.65 7.88
N ALA A 19 -6.73 -32.68 8.78
CA ALA A 19 -5.99 -32.89 10.02
C ALA A 19 -6.73 -33.89 10.93
N ALA A 20 -6.03 -34.44 11.92
CA ALA A 20 -6.64 -35.36 12.88
C ALA A 20 -7.82 -34.72 13.63
N PRO A 21 -8.84 -35.50 14.03
CA PRO A 21 -9.90 -35.02 14.91
C PRO A 21 -9.33 -34.32 16.15
N ALA A 22 -9.92 -33.19 16.55
CA ALA A 22 -9.46 -32.27 17.60
C ALA A 22 -8.20 -31.42 17.28
N ALA A 23 -7.64 -31.51 16.07
CA ALA A 23 -6.71 -30.47 15.59
C ALA A 23 -7.48 -29.22 15.17
N GLY A 24 -7.05 -28.04 15.66
CA GLY A 24 -7.58 -26.74 15.22
C GLY A 24 -8.74 -26.22 16.06
N THR A 25 -9.66 -25.49 15.41
CA THR A 25 -10.71 -24.66 16.05
C THR A 25 -12.10 -25.29 15.90
N ALA A 26 -12.21 -26.62 15.98
CA ALA A 26 -13.50 -27.28 15.97
C ALA A 26 -14.41 -26.71 17.09
N ASP A 27 -15.69 -26.52 16.79
CA ASP A 27 -16.71 -25.94 17.69
C ASP A 27 -16.49 -24.46 18.08
N VAL A 28 -15.51 -23.79 17.48
CA VAL A 28 -15.34 -22.34 17.60
C VAL A 28 -16.20 -21.64 16.55
N ALA A 29 -17.12 -20.78 17.00
CA ALA A 29 -17.99 -20.01 16.12
C ALA A 29 -18.06 -18.54 16.57
N ALA A 30 -18.19 -17.64 15.60
CA ALA A 30 -18.49 -16.24 15.88
C ALA A 30 -19.93 -16.07 16.38
N ALA A 31 -20.13 -15.13 17.30
CA ALA A 31 -21.48 -14.75 17.70
C ALA A 31 -22.22 -14.14 16.48
N PRO A 32 -23.52 -14.43 16.26
CA PRO A 32 -24.23 -13.97 15.08
C PRO A 32 -24.15 -12.45 14.86
N ASP A 33 -24.23 -11.68 15.95
CA ASP A 33 -24.21 -10.20 15.93
C ASP A 33 -22.82 -9.62 15.62
N THR A 34 -21.76 -10.45 15.57
CA THR A 34 -20.40 -10.02 15.24
C THR A 34 -20.06 -10.27 13.77
N VAL A 35 -20.91 -10.97 13.04
CA VAL A 35 -20.74 -11.20 11.61
C VAL A 35 -21.09 -9.90 10.85
N PRO A 36 -20.20 -9.39 9.98
CA PRO A 36 -20.48 -8.17 9.22
C PRO A 36 -21.70 -8.30 8.31
N SER A 37 -22.42 -7.21 8.09
CA SER A 37 -23.48 -7.14 7.08
C SER A 37 -22.89 -6.98 5.68
N PHE A 38 -23.38 -7.75 4.71
CA PHE A 38 -22.95 -7.68 3.31
C PHE A 38 -24.04 -6.99 2.48
N GLY A 39 -23.69 -5.87 1.86
CA GLY A 39 -24.58 -5.09 0.99
C GLY A 39 -24.00 -4.91 -0.41
N HIS A 40 -24.60 -3.98 -1.16
CA HIS A 40 -24.14 -3.56 -2.49
C HIS A 40 -23.42 -2.20 -2.47
N HIS A 41 -23.33 -1.57 -1.31
CA HIS A 41 -22.59 -0.34 -1.08
C HIS A 41 -21.58 -0.56 0.05
N TRP A 42 -20.35 -0.11 -0.17
CA TRP A 42 -19.23 -0.38 0.71
C TRP A 42 -18.46 0.90 1.03
N ASP A 43 -18.49 1.29 2.30
CA ASP A 43 -17.59 2.31 2.85
C ASP A 43 -16.24 1.67 3.19
N VAL A 44 -15.16 2.11 2.54
CA VAL A 44 -13.82 1.54 2.66
C VAL A 44 -12.84 2.59 3.17
N GLY A 45 -12.18 2.28 4.29
CA GLY A 45 -11.17 3.16 4.89
C GLY A 45 -9.85 3.08 4.14
N VAL A 46 -9.25 4.22 3.83
CA VAL A 46 -7.98 4.32 3.10
C VAL A 46 -7.06 5.35 3.75
N LEU A 47 -5.75 5.17 3.58
CA LEU A 47 -4.76 6.21 3.84
C LEU A 47 -4.41 6.94 2.54
N TYR A 48 -4.34 8.27 2.61
CA TYR A 48 -4.02 9.12 1.47
C TYR A 48 -2.53 9.02 1.11
N GLY A 49 -2.24 8.69 -0.15
CA GLY A 49 -0.90 8.44 -0.68
C GLY A 49 -0.72 7.07 -1.33
N PRO A 50 0.43 6.82 -1.96
CA PRO A 50 1.62 7.69 -1.98
C PRO A 50 1.57 8.86 -2.97
N HIS A 51 0.79 8.76 -4.04
CA HIS A 51 0.82 9.71 -5.16
C HIS A 51 -0.44 10.58 -5.18
N GLY A 52 -0.38 11.71 -4.49
CA GLY A 52 -1.51 12.63 -4.34
C GLY A 52 -1.35 13.95 -5.10
N ALA A 53 -2.05 14.97 -4.63
CA ALA A 53 -1.90 16.35 -5.02
C ALA A 53 -0.78 17.02 -4.20
N PRO A 54 -0.12 18.06 -4.75
CA PRO A 54 -0.32 18.62 -6.09
C PRO A 54 0.50 17.93 -7.19
N ASP A 55 1.33 16.94 -6.84
CA ASP A 55 2.34 16.38 -7.74
C ASP A 55 1.74 15.68 -8.97
N PHE A 56 0.69 14.88 -8.76
CA PHE A 56 0.14 13.98 -9.78
C PHE A 56 -1.34 14.26 -10.07
N PHE A 57 -2.09 14.55 -9.01
CA PHE A 57 -3.51 14.86 -9.06
C PHE A 57 -3.73 16.34 -8.72
N THR A 58 -4.77 16.95 -9.28
CA THR A 58 -5.21 18.26 -8.80
C THR A 58 -5.92 18.13 -7.45
N SER A 59 -6.05 19.21 -6.68
CA SER A 59 -6.85 19.18 -5.45
C SER A 59 -8.32 18.81 -5.72
N ASP A 60 -8.86 19.21 -6.87
CA ASP A 60 -10.23 18.87 -7.30
C ASP A 60 -10.37 17.39 -7.67
N ASP A 61 -9.34 16.79 -8.28
CA ASP A 61 -9.31 15.34 -8.54
C ASP A 61 -9.38 14.56 -7.22
N VAL A 62 -8.59 14.98 -6.22
CA VAL A 62 -8.57 14.35 -4.89
C VAL A 62 -9.92 14.51 -4.19
N ALA A 63 -10.51 15.72 -4.24
CA ALA A 63 -11.84 15.96 -3.68
C ALA A 63 -12.90 15.08 -4.37
N THR A 64 -12.85 15.00 -5.70
CA THR A 64 -13.75 14.16 -6.50
C THR A 64 -13.58 12.68 -6.17
N PHE A 65 -12.34 12.21 -6.00
CA PHE A 65 -12.04 10.82 -5.68
C PHE A 65 -12.74 10.35 -4.40
N PHE A 66 -12.65 11.13 -3.32
CA PHE A 66 -13.30 10.82 -2.04
C PHE A 66 -14.82 11.14 -2.05
N ALA A 67 -15.27 12.03 -2.92
CA ALA A 67 -16.69 12.37 -3.08
C ALA A 67 -17.48 11.43 -4.02
N THR A 68 -16.83 10.44 -4.63
CA THR A 68 -17.45 9.54 -5.62
C THR A 68 -17.82 8.19 -5.03
N ASP A 69 -19.00 7.68 -5.42
CA ASP A 69 -19.32 6.25 -5.32
C ASP A 69 -18.81 5.55 -6.59
N TRP A 70 -17.75 4.76 -6.43
CA TRP A 70 -17.09 4.05 -7.52
C TRP A 70 -17.80 2.73 -7.80
N GLU A 71 -18.20 2.47 -9.04
CA GLU A 71 -18.85 1.22 -9.41
C GLU A 71 -17.81 0.12 -9.69
N VAL A 72 -18.01 -1.07 -9.16
CA VAL A 72 -17.15 -2.22 -9.39
C VAL A 72 -17.38 -2.78 -10.80
N HIS A 73 -16.35 -2.72 -11.62
CA HIS A 73 -16.38 -3.23 -12.99
C HIS A 73 -16.35 -4.77 -13.03
N TYR A 74 -16.98 -5.37 -14.04
CA TYR A 74 -17.07 -6.84 -14.18
C TYR A 74 -15.72 -7.55 -14.34
N ASN A 75 -14.72 -6.87 -14.90
CA ASN A 75 -13.37 -7.38 -15.08
C ASN A 75 -12.53 -7.24 -13.80
N SER A 76 -12.98 -7.87 -12.72
CA SER A 76 -12.35 -7.85 -11.40
C SER A 76 -12.03 -9.27 -10.95
N SER A 77 -10.89 -9.45 -10.28
CA SER A 77 -10.44 -10.75 -9.78
C SER A 77 -9.50 -10.61 -8.58
N ARG A 78 -8.87 -11.70 -8.13
CA ARG A 78 -7.88 -11.68 -7.04
C ARG A 78 -6.66 -10.80 -7.35
N THR A 79 -6.38 -10.52 -8.63
CA THR A 79 -5.30 -9.60 -9.03
C THR A 79 -5.65 -8.15 -8.76
N GLY A 80 -6.95 -7.81 -8.78
CA GLY A 80 -7.42 -6.48 -8.48
C GLY A 80 -8.89 -6.27 -8.84
N VAL A 81 -9.48 -5.26 -8.18
CA VAL A 81 -10.87 -4.86 -8.37
C VAL A 81 -10.90 -3.57 -9.18
N ARG A 82 -11.37 -3.66 -10.43
CA ARG A 82 -11.46 -2.51 -11.33
C ARG A 82 -12.67 -1.65 -10.99
N LEU A 83 -12.51 -0.34 -11.10
CA LEU A 83 -13.53 0.62 -10.75
C LEU A 83 -13.91 1.49 -11.95
N ILE A 84 -15.16 1.89 -11.99
CA ILE A 84 -15.73 2.84 -12.95
C ILE A 84 -16.06 4.11 -12.18
N GLY A 85 -15.64 5.26 -12.72
CA GLY A 85 -15.90 6.56 -12.11
C GLY A 85 -15.34 7.71 -12.94
N PRO A 86 -15.22 8.91 -12.35
CA PRO A 86 -14.75 10.11 -13.03
C PRO A 86 -13.29 9.98 -13.42
N LYS A 87 -12.95 10.61 -14.55
CA LYS A 87 -11.58 10.68 -15.04
C LYS A 87 -10.84 11.85 -14.37
N PRO A 88 -9.58 11.65 -13.92
CA PRO A 88 -8.78 12.75 -13.39
C PRO A 88 -8.48 13.81 -14.47
N GLN A 89 -8.31 15.06 -14.04
CA GLN A 89 -7.79 16.14 -14.87
C GLN A 89 -6.26 16.16 -14.92
N TRP A 90 -5.60 15.55 -13.92
CA TRP A 90 -4.15 15.45 -13.78
C TRP A 90 -3.46 16.79 -13.51
N ALA A 91 -2.45 16.79 -12.64
CA ALA A 91 -1.66 17.98 -12.35
C ALA A 91 -0.51 18.22 -13.34
N ARG A 92 -0.27 17.28 -14.25
CA ARG A 92 0.82 17.29 -15.23
C ARG A 92 0.31 16.87 -16.61
N SER A 93 1.00 17.29 -17.66
CA SER A 93 0.64 17.00 -19.05
C SER A 93 0.99 15.60 -19.52
N ASP A 94 2.03 14.99 -18.93
CA ASP A 94 2.57 13.68 -19.29
C ASP A 94 3.44 13.13 -18.13
N GLY A 95 3.87 11.87 -18.26
CA GLY A 95 4.78 11.20 -17.32
C GLY A 95 6.26 11.26 -17.74
N GLY A 96 6.62 12.07 -18.73
CA GLY A 96 7.99 12.19 -19.24
C GLY A 96 8.57 10.87 -19.74
N GLU A 97 9.79 10.54 -19.30
CA GLU A 97 10.52 9.33 -19.69
C GLU A 97 9.83 8.03 -19.25
N ALA A 98 8.97 8.09 -18.24
CA ALA A 98 8.19 6.94 -17.78
C ALA A 98 6.96 6.64 -18.66
N GLY A 99 6.66 7.52 -19.62
CA GLY A 99 5.62 7.36 -20.62
C GLY A 99 4.66 8.55 -20.69
N LEU A 100 3.94 8.63 -21.82
CA LEU A 100 3.23 9.86 -22.20
C LEU A 100 1.96 10.14 -21.38
N HIS A 101 1.36 9.13 -20.75
CA HIS A 101 0.15 9.37 -19.97
C HIS A 101 0.49 10.04 -18.62
N PRO A 102 -0.27 11.05 -18.14
CA PRO A 102 -0.01 11.73 -16.86
C PRO A 102 -0.09 10.83 -15.62
N SER A 103 -0.58 9.60 -15.74
CA SER A 103 -0.54 8.63 -14.64
C SER A 103 0.82 7.93 -14.54
N ASN A 104 1.68 8.04 -15.55
CA ASN A 104 2.91 7.26 -15.63
C ASN A 104 4.02 7.77 -14.71
N ILE A 105 4.65 6.86 -13.98
CA ILE A 105 5.82 7.12 -13.13
C ILE A 105 6.88 6.05 -13.40
N HIS A 106 8.13 6.35 -13.06
CA HIS A 106 9.17 5.32 -13.05
C HIS A 106 8.75 4.19 -12.10
N ASP A 107 8.88 2.95 -12.57
CA ASP A 107 8.38 1.77 -11.87
C ASP A 107 8.80 1.77 -10.39
N ASN A 108 7.79 1.66 -9.53
CA ASN A 108 7.95 1.49 -8.09
C ASN A 108 7.08 0.34 -7.59
N ALA A 109 7.31 -0.05 -6.33
CA ALA A 109 6.55 -1.11 -5.72
C ALA A 109 5.22 -0.60 -5.18
N TYR A 110 4.18 -1.41 -5.35
CA TYR A 110 2.83 -1.15 -4.86
C TYR A 110 2.52 -1.88 -3.56
N ALA A 111 1.71 -1.22 -2.73
CA ALA A 111 1.11 -1.85 -1.57
C ALA A 111 -0.09 -2.69 -1.99
N ILE A 112 -0.35 -3.79 -1.27
CA ILE A 112 -1.62 -4.50 -1.40
C ILE A 112 -2.74 -3.53 -0.98
N GLY A 113 -3.79 -3.42 -1.79
CA GLY A 113 -4.86 -2.43 -1.58
C GLY A 113 -4.56 -1.04 -2.14
N ALA A 114 -3.42 -0.81 -2.79
CA ALA A 114 -3.18 0.44 -3.50
C ALA A 114 -4.20 0.62 -4.61
N ILE A 115 -4.69 1.85 -4.79
CA ILE A 115 -5.69 2.20 -5.79
C ILE A 115 -4.94 2.75 -6.99
N ASP A 116 -4.57 1.87 -7.90
CA ASP A 116 -3.67 2.15 -9.01
C ASP A 116 -4.41 2.71 -10.23
N PHE A 117 -3.97 3.86 -10.73
CA PHE A 117 -4.56 4.49 -11.92
C PHE A 117 -3.82 4.06 -13.19
N THR A 118 -4.26 2.93 -13.77
CA THR A 118 -3.75 2.41 -15.05
C THR A 118 -4.27 3.25 -16.23
N GLY A 119 -3.77 4.46 -16.36
CA GLY A 119 -4.38 5.51 -17.19
C GLY A 119 -5.45 6.25 -16.41
N ASP A 120 -6.62 6.46 -17.02
CA ASP A 120 -7.76 7.18 -16.38
C ASP A 120 -8.67 6.28 -15.52
N MET A 121 -8.44 4.96 -15.49
CA MET A 121 -9.31 4.00 -14.80
C MET A 121 -8.58 3.35 -13.62
N PRO A 122 -9.13 3.42 -12.39
CA PRO A 122 -8.49 2.84 -11.23
C PRO A 122 -8.74 1.33 -11.08
N VAL A 123 -7.78 0.66 -10.46
CA VAL A 123 -7.87 -0.73 -9.98
C VAL A 123 -7.34 -0.81 -8.55
N ILE A 124 -8.12 -1.36 -7.63
CA ILE A 124 -7.64 -1.69 -6.29
C ILE A 124 -6.80 -2.96 -6.40
N LEU A 125 -5.51 -2.88 -6.12
CA LEU A 125 -4.59 -4.02 -6.28
C LEU A 125 -4.87 -5.08 -5.21
N GLY A 126 -5.14 -6.30 -5.68
CA GLY A 126 -5.44 -7.43 -4.82
C GLY A 126 -4.19 -8.19 -4.35
N PRO A 127 -4.35 -9.23 -3.52
CA PRO A 127 -3.24 -10.03 -3.02
C PRO A 127 -2.49 -10.82 -4.11
N ASP A 128 -3.12 -11.08 -5.25
CA ASP A 128 -2.45 -11.68 -6.43
C ASP A 128 -2.10 -10.60 -7.48
N GLY A 129 -2.09 -9.33 -7.08
CA GLY A 129 -1.82 -8.19 -7.95
C GLY A 129 -0.35 -8.06 -8.34
N PRO A 130 -0.05 -7.13 -9.27
CA PRO A 130 1.33 -6.78 -9.59
C PRO A 130 2.05 -6.17 -8.38
N SER A 131 3.34 -6.47 -8.24
CA SER A 131 4.19 -5.89 -7.20
C SER A 131 4.87 -4.60 -7.64
N LEU A 132 5.44 -4.57 -8.84
CA LEU A 132 6.07 -3.39 -9.45
C LEU A 132 5.21 -2.87 -10.60
N GLY A 133 5.08 -1.54 -10.71
CA GLY A 133 4.44 -0.90 -11.86
C GLY A 133 4.69 0.60 -11.93
N GLY A 134 4.34 1.18 -13.08
CA GLY A 134 4.69 2.54 -13.47
C GLY A 134 3.50 3.50 -13.49
N PHE A 135 2.56 3.37 -12.56
CA PHE A 135 1.35 4.19 -12.44
C PHE A 135 1.15 4.74 -11.02
N VAL A 136 0.49 5.89 -10.92
CA VAL A 136 0.24 6.57 -9.65
C VAL A 136 -0.93 5.98 -8.86
N CYS A 137 -0.86 6.10 -7.54
CA CYS A 137 -1.82 5.59 -6.58
C CYS A 137 -2.16 6.68 -5.55
N PRO A 138 -3.36 7.30 -5.56
CA PRO A 138 -3.69 8.36 -4.63
C PRO A 138 -4.04 7.90 -3.23
N ALA A 139 -4.37 6.62 -3.04
CA ALA A 139 -4.69 6.07 -1.72
C ALA A 139 -4.42 4.57 -1.67
N VAL A 140 -4.29 4.05 -0.44
CA VAL A 140 -4.14 2.62 -0.15
C VAL A 140 -5.19 2.22 0.89
N VAL A 141 -5.93 1.15 0.59
CA VAL A 141 -6.88 0.53 1.54
C VAL A 141 -6.11 0.04 2.76
N VAL A 142 -6.57 0.42 3.96
CA VAL A 142 -5.91 0.00 5.20
C VAL A 142 -6.12 -1.50 5.44
N ASP A 143 -5.16 -2.15 6.09
CA ASP A 143 -5.15 -3.60 6.28
C ASP A 143 -6.46 -4.12 6.91
N ALA A 144 -6.95 -3.43 7.93
CA ALA A 144 -8.19 -3.74 8.64
C ALA A 144 -9.46 -3.67 7.76
N GLU A 145 -9.37 -3.06 6.57
CA GLU A 145 -10.48 -2.86 5.63
C GLU A 145 -10.35 -3.77 4.39
N LEU A 146 -9.20 -4.40 4.15
CA LEU A 146 -8.94 -5.24 2.96
C LEU A 146 -9.93 -6.39 2.79
N TRP A 147 -10.47 -6.93 3.89
CA TRP A 147 -11.45 -8.01 3.84
C TRP A 147 -12.70 -7.64 3.03
N LYS A 148 -13.08 -6.35 3.00
CA LYS A 148 -14.21 -5.84 2.22
C LYS A 148 -14.01 -6.06 0.72
N LEU A 149 -12.76 -5.94 0.24
CA LEU A 149 -12.43 -6.15 -1.17
C LEU A 149 -12.74 -7.59 -1.63
N GLY A 150 -12.61 -8.56 -0.73
CA GLY A 150 -12.95 -9.96 -1.00
C GLY A 150 -14.45 -10.23 -1.15
N GLN A 151 -15.30 -9.24 -0.86
CA GLN A 151 -16.76 -9.34 -0.91
C GLN A 151 -17.39 -8.57 -2.06
N LEU A 152 -16.62 -7.68 -2.71
CA LEU A 152 -17.07 -6.85 -3.81
C LEU A 152 -17.51 -7.69 -5.01
N ARG A 153 -18.61 -7.29 -5.62
CA ARG A 153 -19.18 -7.92 -6.82
C ARG A 153 -19.33 -6.89 -7.93
N PRO A 154 -19.29 -7.30 -9.21
CA PRO A 154 -19.64 -6.42 -10.31
C PRO A 154 -20.98 -5.70 -10.08
N GLY A 155 -21.00 -4.39 -10.24
CA GLY A 155 -22.17 -3.52 -9.99
C GLY A 155 -22.32 -3.02 -8.54
N ASP A 156 -21.51 -3.51 -7.58
CA ASP A 156 -21.45 -2.89 -6.25
C ASP A 156 -20.84 -1.49 -6.36
N THR A 157 -21.09 -0.66 -5.34
CA THR A 157 -20.50 0.68 -5.21
C THR A 157 -19.56 0.76 -4.02
N VAL A 158 -18.46 1.49 -4.17
CA VAL A 158 -17.44 1.71 -3.14
C VAL A 158 -17.24 3.20 -2.90
N ARG A 159 -17.36 3.63 -1.64
CA ARG A 159 -16.98 4.96 -1.19
C ARG A 159 -15.69 4.88 -0.39
N PHE A 160 -14.68 5.65 -0.79
CA PHE A 160 -13.44 5.74 -0.02
C PHE A 160 -13.51 6.82 1.04
N HIS A 161 -13.05 6.50 2.24
CA HIS A 161 -13.00 7.42 3.39
C HIS A 161 -11.56 7.56 3.87
N ARG A 162 -11.06 8.79 3.93
CA ARG A 162 -9.72 9.08 4.46
C ARG A 162 -9.69 8.80 5.94
N LEU A 163 -8.67 8.08 6.35
CA LEU A 163 -8.32 7.85 7.74
C LEU A 163 -6.99 8.52 8.07
N SER A 164 -6.81 8.82 9.35
CA SER A 164 -5.50 9.06 9.95
C SER A 164 -4.81 7.73 10.24
N LEU A 165 -3.49 7.77 10.44
CA LEU A 165 -2.75 6.58 10.87
C LEU A 165 -3.33 6.03 12.19
N ASP A 166 -3.65 6.88 13.16
CA ASP A 166 -4.19 6.44 14.45
C ASP A 166 -5.54 5.73 14.26
N GLN A 167 -6.44 6.26 13.43
CA GLN A 167 -7.70 5.58 13.09
C GLN A 167 -7.48 4.23 12.40
N ALA A 168 -6.45 4.10 11.54
CA ALA A 168 -6.11 2.84 10.90
C ALA A 168 -5.59 1.81 11.92
N LEU A 169 -4.72 2.24 12.84
CA LEU A 169 -4.18 1.39 13.92
C LEU A 169 -5.28 0.96 14.91
N ASP A 170 -6.18 1.85 15.29
CA ASP A 170 -7.34 1.53 16.15
C ASP A 170 -8.27 0.50 15.50
N ARG A 171 -8.48 0.61 14.18
CA ARG A 171 -9.24 -0.39 13.41
C ARG A 171 -8.53 -1.74 13.39
N SER A 172 -7.22 -1.77 13.15
CA SER A 172 -6.43 -3.01 13.20
C SER A 172 -6.51 -3.67 14.57
N ALA A 173 -6.33 -2.91 15.65
CA ALA A 173 -6.47 -3.42 17.02
C ALA A 173 -7.88 -3.96 17.32
N THR A 174 -8.92 -3.33 16.78
CA THR A 174 -10.30 -3.79 16.90
C THR A 174 -10.52 -5.12 16.16
N VAL A 175 -9.95 -5.28 14.96
CA VAL A 175 -10.01 -6.54 14.21
C VAL A 175 -9.31 -7.65 14.98
N GLU A 176 -8.11 -7.41 15.50
CA GLU A 176 -7.36 -8.39 16.29
C GLU A 176 -8.13 -8.83 17.56
N ALA A 177 -8.74 -7.88 18.28
CA ALA A 177 -9.58 -8.17 19.44
C ALA A 177 -10.84 -8.97 19.08
N ALA A 178 -11.46 -8.66 17.94
CA ALA A 178 -12.59 -9.39 17.41
C ALA A 178 -12.20 -10.83 17.00
N LEU A 179 -11.06 -11.03 16.34
CA LEU A 179 -10.57 -12.36 15.95
C LEU A 179 -10.17 -13.21 17.15
N ALA A 180 -9.56 -12.61 18.17
CA ALA A 180 -9.14 -13.32 19.38
C ALA A 180 -10.31 -13.88 20.19
N THR A 181 -11.47 -13.22 20.16
CA THR A 181 -12.62 -13.56 21.01
C THR A 181 -13.82 -14.10 20.24
N LEU A 182 -13.95 -13.73 18.97
CA LEU A 182 -15.11 -13.94 18.09
C LEU A 182 -16.45 -13.50 18.70
N LYS A 183 -16.38 -12.55 19.64
CA LYS A 183 -17.52 -12.04 20.43
C LYS A 183 -17.69 -10.53 20.30
N GLN A 184 -16.76 -9.86 19.63
CA GLN A 184 -16.79 -8.44 19.38
C GLN A 184 -17.04 -8.19 17.89
N ALA A 185 -17.91 -7.24 17.58
CA ALA A 185 -18.15 -6.81 16.21
C ALA A 185 -16.95 -6.04 15.66
N LEU A 186 -16.78 -6.05 14.33
CA LEU A 186 -15.81 -5.18 13.66
C LEU A 186 -16.20 -3.71 13.82
N SER A 187 -15.23 -2.83 13.58
CA SER A 187 -15.45 -1.39 13.53
C SER A 187 -16.60 -1.03 12.59
N ALA A 188 -17.40 -0.04 13.00
CA ALA A 188 -18.41 0.56 12.12
C ALA A 188 -17.76 1.15 10.85
N ALA A 189 -18.63 1.51 9.89
CA ALA A 189 -18.23 2.19 8.67
C ALA A 189 -17.28 3.38 8.99
N PRO A 190 -16.20 3.54 8.22
CA PRO A 190 -15.30 4.69 8.39
C PRO A 190 -16.04 6.00 8.17
N ALA A 191 -15.66 7.00 8.94
CA ALA A 191 -16.03 8.38 8.70
C ALA A 191 -14.83 9.06 8.04
N ASP A 192 -15.05 9.70 6.90
CA ASP A 192 -14.03 10.46 6.19
C ASP A 192 -13.48 11.59 7.09
N ASP A 193 -12.18 11.55 7.35
CA ASP A 193 -11.45 12.64 7.98
C ASP A 193 -10.59 13.36 6.94
N ALA A 194 -11.20 14.35 6.29
CA ALA A 194 -10.52 15.19 5.29
C ALA A 194 -9.27 15.91 5.84
N ARG A 195 -9.10 16.00 7.17
CA ARG A 195 -7.95 16.66 7.82
C ARG A 195 -6.85 15.68 8.23
N ALA A 196 -7.13 14.38 8.20
CA ALA A 196 -6.22 13.35 8.68
C ALA A 196 -4.85 13.36 7.99
N HIS A 197 -4.76 13.84 6.75
CA HIS A 197 -3.48 14.14 6.10
C HIS A 197 -3.66 15.08 4.90
N PRO A 198 -3.05 16.29 4.91
CA PRO A 198 -3.16 17.22 3.78
C PRO A 198 -2.24 16.86 2.59
N THR A 199 -1.21 16.05 2.82
CA THR A 199 -0.20 15.65 1.82
C THR A 199 0.19 14.18 1.99
N PRO A 200 0.48 13.38 0.96
CA PRO A 200 0.99 12.01 1.17
C PRO A 200 2.46 11.95 1.63
N VAL A 201 3.19 13.08 1.58
CA VAL A 201 4.59 13.18 1.99
C VAL A 201 4.67 13.29 3.52
N ILE A 202 5.40 12.37 4.15
CA ILE A 202 5.55 12.28 5.61
C ILE A 202 6.98 12.52 6.09
N LEU A 203 7.93 12.56 5.16
CA LEU A 203 9.30 13.02 5.39
C LEU A 203 9.85 13.61 4.09
N ASP A 204 10.54 14.73 4.21
CA ASP A 204 11.22 15.43 3.13
C ASP A 204 12.62 15.83 3.62
N ASP A 205 13.65 15.13 3.15
CA ASP A 205 15.06 15.45 3.39
C ASP A 205 15.65 16.02 2.09
N PRO A 206 15.98 17.32 2.04
CA PRO A 206 16.45 17.95 0.82
C PRO A 206 17.86 17.48 0.42
N ALA A 207 18.16 17.59 -0.87
CA ALA A 207 19.49 17.35 -1.40
C ALA A 207 20.54 18.24 -0.70
N ARG A 208 21.76 17.74 -0.59
CA ARG A 208 22.88 18.54 -0.05
C ARG A 208 23.34 19.56 -1.10
N GLU A 209 23.88 20.70 -0.64
CA GLU A 209 24.23 21.83 -1.51
C GLU A 209 25.27 21.50 -2.58
N ASP A 210 26.10 20.48 -2.34
CA ASP A 210 27.11 19.98 -3.27
C ASP A 210 26.59 18.86 -4.19
N GLU A 211 25.29 18.56 -4.14
CA GLU A 211 24.60 17.49 -4.89
C GLU A 211 25.15 16.07 -4.62
N SER A 212 26.05 15.91 -3.64
CA SER A 212 26.67 14.61 -3.29
C SER A 212 25.70 13.59 -2.73
N VAL A 213 24.58 14.07 -2.20
CA VAL A 213 23.47 13.27 -1.66
C VAL A 213 22.16 13.81 -2.24
N PRO A 214 21.39 12.98 -2.97
CA PRO A 214 20.13 13.38 -3.54
C PRO A 214 19.06 13.62 -2.45
N ALA A 215 18.00 14.36 -2.79
CA ALA A 215 16.85 14.49 -1.91
C ALA A 215 16.21 13.13 -1.64
N MET A 216 15.72 12.91 -0.43
CA MET A 216 14.96 11.72 -0.04
C MET A 216 13.57 12.14 0.45
N VAL A 217 12.54 11.64 -0.23
CA VAL A 217 11.14 11.83 0.15
C VAL A 217 10.58 10.50 0.63
N VAL A 218 9.91 10.48 1.79
CA VAL A 218 9.15 9.31 2.24
C VAL A 218 7.67 9.63 2.15
N ARG A 219 6.95 8.79 1.42
CA ARG A 219 5.51 8.88 1.20
C ARG A 219 4.78 7.78 1.98
N GLN A 220 3.61 8.13 2.50
CA GLN A 220 2.67 7.18 3.08
C GLN A 220 2.13 6.27 1.96
N ALA A 221 2.29 4.95 2.12
CA ALA A 221 1.82 3.95 1.17
C ALA A 221 0.88 2.93 1.84
N GLY A 222 -0.03 3.41 2.68
CA GLY A 222 -0.86 2.57 3.56
C GLY A 222 -0.34 2.50 4.99
N ASP A 223 -0.99 1.67 5.80
CA ASP A 223 -0.70 1.49 7.23
C ASP A 223 0.41 0.46 7.48
N ARG A 224 0.76 -0.31 6.44
CA ARG A 224 1.82 -1.34 6.46
C ARG A 224 2.99 -1.07 5.52
N TYR A 225 2.96 0.02 4.75
CA TYR A 225 4.04 0.32 3.80
C TYR A 225 4.50 1.78 3.85
N LEU A 226 5.78 1.97 3.56
CA LEU A 226 6.41 3.25 3.28
C LEU A 226 7.04 3.19 1.89
N LEU A 227 6.89 4.27 1.12
CA LEU A 227 7.58 4.44 -0.15
C LEU A 227 8.66 5.51 0.01
N VAL A 228 9.93 5.10 -0.05
CA VAL A 228 11.08 5.99 -0.06
C VAL A 228 11.44 6.30 -1.50
N GLU A 229 11.67 7.56 -1.83
CA GLU A 229 11.89 8.06 -3.18
C GLU A 229 13.09 9.00 -3.22
N PHE A 230 14.03 8.79 -4.15
CA PHE A 230 15.25 9.58 -4.26
C PHE A 230 15.26 10.50 -5.47
N GLY A 231 15.67 11.76 -5.29
CA GLY A 231 15.94 12.70 -6.36
C GLY A 231 14.75 13.01 -7.28
N PRO A 232 14.99 13.62 -8.44
CA PRO A 232 13.94 13.94 -9.41
C PRO A 232 13.39 12.70 -10.14
N LEU A 233 12.28 12.86 -10.87
CA LEU A 233 11.61 11.82 -11.67
C LEU A 233 12.36 11.54 -13.00
N VAL A 234 13.64 11.17 -12.90
CA VAL A 234 14.51 10.86 -14.05
C VAL A 234 15.11 9.47 -13.91
N LEU A 235 15.49 8.86 -15.03
CA LEU A 235 16.22 7.60 -15.01
C LEU A 235 17.71 7.88 -14.74
N ASP A 236 18.13 7.63 -13.51
CA ASP A 236 19.50 7.85 -13.06
C ASP A 236 20.02 6.63 -12.29
N ILE A 237 21.17 6.11 -12.75
CA ILE A 237 21.82 4.94 -12.16
C ILE A 237 22.31 5.22 -10.75
N GLU A 238 22.70 6.46 -10.46
CA GLU A 238 23.18 6.88 -9.15
C GLU A 238 22.09 6.75 -8.08
N LEU A 239 20.86 7.17 -8.42
CA LEU A 239 19.69 7.00 -7.56
C LEU A 239 19.39 5.51 -7.30
N ARG A 240 19.56 4.65 -8.32
CA ARG A 240 19.37 3.20 -8.17
C ARG A 240 20.44 2.57 -7.28
N LEU A 241 21.69 3.00 -7.38
CA LEU A 241 22.77 2.58 -6.49
C LEU A 241 22.48 3.03 -5.05
N ARG A 242 22.01 4.27 -4.86
CA ARG A 242 21.61 4.79 -3.56
C ARG A 242 20.52 3.94 -2.90
N VAL A 243 19.46 3.60 -3.64
CA VAL A 243 18.40 2.67 -3.21
C VAL A 243 18.99 1.34 -2.75
N HIS A 244 19.92 0.77 -3.52
CA HIS A 244 20.53 -0.51 -3.20
C HIS A 244 21.35 -0.46 -1.91
N VAL A 245 22.17 0.57 -1.73
CA VAL A 245 23.01 0.74 -0.54
C VAL A 245 22.15 1.02 0.70
N LEU A 246 21.08 1.83 0.59
CA LEU A 246 20.11 2.00 1.68
C LEU A 246 19.49 0.66 2.07
N MET A 247 19.02 -0.12 1.09
CA MET A 247 18.44 -1.44 1.33
C MET A 247 19.42 -2.38 2.05
N GLN A 248 20.70 -2.39 1.67
CA GLN A 248 21.74 -3.17 2.36
C GLN A 248 21.97 -2.70 3.79
N ALA A 249 22.01 -1.38 4.03
CA ALA A 249 22.17 -0.82 5.38
C ALA A 249 20.99 -1.19 6.29
N LEU A 250 19.76 -1.15 5.77
CA LEU A 250 18.57 -1.61 6.49
C LEU A 250 18.60 -3.12 6.74
N GLN A 251 19.03 -3.91 5.74
CA GLN A 251 19.18 -5.36 5.91
C GLN A 251 20.20 -5.71 7.01
N ALA A 252 21.34 -5.01 7.07
CA ALA A 252 22.31 -5.21 8.14
C ALA A 252 21.72 -4.90 9.54
N ARG A 253 20.84 -3.89 9.65
CA ARG A 253 20.12 -3.60 10.90
C ARG A 253 19.11 -4.69 11.26
N ILE A 254 18.43 -5.28 10.29
CA ILE A 254 17.50 -6.42 10.45
C ILE A 254 18.29 -7.64 10.94
N ASP A 255 19.39 -7.99 10.28
CA ASP A 255 20.25 -9.13 10.61
C ASP A 255 20.87 -8.99 12.01
N ALA A 256 21.21 -7.76 12.41
CA ALA A 256 21.67 -7.43 13.76
C ALA A 256 20.56 -7.39 14.83
N GLY A 257 19.29 -7.57 14.44
CA GLY A 257 18.14 -7.51 15.35
C GLY A 257 17.79 -6.11 15.87
N THR A 258 18.36 -5.06 15.28
CA THR A 258 18.13 -3.66 15.68
C THR A 258 16.95 -2.99 14.95
N LEU A 259 16.45 -3.64 13.90
CA LEU A 259 15.27 -3.22 13.14
C LEU A 259 14.28 -4.39 13.01
N PRO A 260 13.52 -4.73 14.07
CA PRO A 260 12.50 -5.76 13.98
C PRO A 260 11.30 -5.28 13.16
N GLY A 261 10.47 -6.21 12.68
CA GLY A 261 9.16 -5.91 12.11
C GLY A 261 9.14 -5.54 10.63
N ILE A 262 10.29 -5.43 9.95
CA ILE A 262 10.31 -5.42 8.48
C ILE A 262 9.90 -6.80 7.96
N VAL A 263 8.93 -6.82 7.06
CA VAL A 263 8.42 -8.05 6.41
C VAL A 263 9.20 -8.30 5.13
N ASP A 264 9.30 -7.28 4.28
CA ASP A 264 10.09 -7.28 3.05
C ASP A 264 10.46 -5.86 2.61
N MET A 265 11.47 -5.78 1.74
CA MET A 265 11.92 -4.54 1.11
C MET A 265 11.97 -4.75 -0.39
N THR A 266 11.25 -3.92 -1.15
CA THR A 266 11.17 -4.05 -2.61
C THR A 266 11.76 -2.82 -3.30
N PRO A 267 12.90 -2.96 -4.00
CA PRO A 267 13.51 -1.86 -4.74
C PRO A 267 12.79 -1.61 -6.07
N GLY A 268 12.55 -0.34 -6.37
CA GLY A 268 12.11 0.16 -7.69
C GLY A 268 13.26 0.80 -8.46
N ILE A 269 12.95 1.66 -9.44
CA ILE A 269 13.98 2.36 -10.24
C ILE A 269 14.76 3.38 -9.39
N ARG A 270 14.03 4.24 -8.67
CA ARG A 270 14.55 5.32 -7.80
C ARG A 270 13.90 5.33 -6.42
N SER A 271 13.34 4.19 -6.04
CA SER A 271 12.54 4.06 -4.83
C SER A 271 12.79 2.76 -4.10
N LEU A 272 12.51 2.76 -2.80
CA LEU A 272 12.50 1.57 -1.96
C LEU A 272 11.18 1.52 -1.22
N GLN A 273 10.39 0.47 -1.41
CA GLN A 273 9.23 0.24 -0.57
C GLN A 273 9.62 -0.62 0.63
N LEU A 274 9.23 -0.20 1.82
CA LEU A 274 9.33 -0.98 3.04
C LEU A 274 7.94 -1.50 3.40
N HIS A 275 7.77 -2.82 3.47
CA HIS A 275 6.61 -3.46 4.08
C HIS A 275 6.96 -3.84 5.51
N PHE A 276 6.15 -3.42 6.45
CA PHE A 276 6.40 -3.62 7.87
C PHE A 276 5.15 -4.05 8.63
N ASP A 277 5.39 -4.63 9.79
CA ASP A 277 4.39 -5.01 10.77
C ASP A 277 4.24 -3.89 11.82
N PRO A 278 3.15 -3.10 11.78
CA PRO A 278 2.94 -1.98 12.70
C PRO A 278 2.85 -2.42 14.17
N ALA A 279 2.58 -3.71 14.44
CA ALA A 279 2.59 -4.25 15.80
C ALA A 279 4.02 -4.45 16.36
N LYS A 280 5.04 -4.48 15.49
CA LYS A 280 6.44 -4.72 15.86
C LYS A 280 7.32 -3.47 15.73
N VAL A 281 6.99 -2.58 14.79
CA VAL A 281 7.74 -1.35 14.56
C VAL A 281 6.80 -0.21 14.18
N SER A 282 6.97 0.94 14.83
CA SER A 282 6.16 2.12 14.52
C SER A 282 6.69 2.86 13.30
N ARG A 283 5.79 3.54 12.58
CA ARG A 283 6.16 4.42 11.47
C ARG A 283 7.18 5.48 11.89
N ALA A 284 6.99 6.09 13.06
CA ALA A 284 7.92 7.10 13.58
C ALA A 284 9.34 6.56 13.77
N MET A 285 9.46 5.31 14.24
CA MET A 285 10.77 4.65 14.36
C MET A 285 11.38 4.36 12.99
N LEU A 286 10.59 3.89 12.02
CA LEU A 286 11.07 3.66 10.65
C LEU A 286 11.58 4.94 10.00
N LEU A 287 10.87 6.06 10.13
CA LEU A 287 11.32 7.35 9.59
C LEU A 287 12.64 7.79 10.22
N LYS A 288 12.80 7.61 11.54
CA LYS A 288 14.06 7.90 12.23
C LYS A 288 15.20 7.02 11.70
N VAL A 289 14.96 5.71 11.56
CA VAL A 289 15.97 4.76 11.05
C VAL A 289 16.35 5.09 9.61
N LEU A 290 15.40 5.48 8.76
CA LEU A 290 15.65 5.88 7.39
C LEU A 290 16.60 7.08 7.32
N VAL A 291 16.32 8.14 8.09
CA VAL A 291 17.19 9.33 8.16
C VAL A 291 18.58 8.97 8.68
N GLU A 292 18.67 8.17 9.74
CA GLU A 292 19.95 7.75 10.30
C GLU A 292 20.76 6.87 9.34
N ALA A 293 20.09 5.94 8.64
CA ALA A 293 20.74 5.06 7.68
C ALA A 293 21.24 5.86 6.48
N GLU A 294 20.39 6.73 5.92
CA GLU A 294 20.70 7.58 4.79
C GLU A 294 21.88 8.53 5.08
N ALA A 295 21.88 9.17 6.25
CA ALA A 295 22.96 10.04 6.69
C ALA A 295 24.30 9.32 6.92
N ALA A 296 24.28 8.00 7.13
CA ALA A 296 25.48 7.19 7.31
C ALA A 296 26.02 6.61 6.00
N LEU A 297 25.30 6.76 4.88
CA LEU A 297 25.77 6.25 3.58
C LEU A 297 26.88 7.16 3.02
N PRO A 298 27.90 6.59 2.35
CA PRO A 298 28.93 7.37 1.66
C PRO A 298 28.31 8.20 0.52
N ALA A 299 29.01 9.22 0.03
CA ALA A 299 28.59 9.94 -1.17
C ALA A 299 28.46 8.99 -2.37
N VAL A 300 27.63 9.34 -3.36
CA VAL A 300 27.40 8.49 -4.54
C VAL A 300 28.71 8.15 -5.26
N ASP A 301 29.61 9.12 -5.42
CA ASP A 301 30.92 8.95 -6.08
C ASP A 301 31.85 7.96 -5.37
N ASP A 302 31.64 7.75 -4.06
CA ASP A 302 32.43 6.85 -3.22
C ASP A 302 31.79 5.45 -3.09
N MET A 303 30.66 5.20 -3.76
CA MET A 303 29.97 3.91 -3.70
C MET A 303 30.67 2.86 -4.55
N VAL A 304 31.07 1.76 -3.92
CA VAL A 304 31.59 0.58 -4.61
C VAL A 304 30.51 -0.49 -4.65
N VAL A 305 30.11 -0.88 -5.86
CA VAL A 305 29.19 -2.03 -6.07
C VAL A 305 30.02 -3.32 -6.02
N PRO A 306 29.62 -4.34 -5.24
CA PRO A 306 30.29 -5.64 -5.23
C PRO A 306 30.16 -6.40 -6.56
#